data_AF-A0A7V2N2B8-F1
#
_entry.id   AF-A0A7V2N2B8-F1
#
_cell.length_a   1.000
_cell.length_b   1.000
_cell.length_c   1.000
_cell.angle_alpha   90.00
_cell.angle_beta   90.00
_cell.angle_gamma   90.00
#
_symmetry.space_group_name_H-M   'P 1'
#
loop_
_entity.id
_entity.type
_entity.pdbx_description
1 polymer ?
#
loop_
_entity_poly.entity_id
_entity_poly.type
_entity_poly.pdbx_seq_one_letter_code
_entity_poly.pdbx_strand_id
1 'polypeptide(L)'
;ERDLESRIPCRLLHIDVTGDGAADVHLVGAGHDVTGPDGKVVPFSKLMPAAEIKDLEDGRVEVRPRAISFLRAVVKTKDGSWMFNTDSIIPTYVTQAMPSWFGLLFLLTLLSAAMSTLSSQFHTAGTSIGRDVYERLTGRQGHGIGVTRMGIIVGIVIAVVLSSYARGGYIIARATAIFFGLCASAFLPSFVGGLYWKRMTRAGAIASILVGFLVTAFWLLFIKDTEARAIGLCHALFGKHSLLLDKATWPVVDPIVVALPISIVVAVVVSLLTQPPAKDHLDKCFGNRG
;
A
#
# COMPACT_ATOMS: atom_id res chain seq x y z
N GLU A 1 50.81 10.23 -3.35
CA GLU A 1 49.75 10.74 -4.24
C GLU A 1 49.47 9.76 -5.37
N ARG A 2 48.29 9.14 -5.35
CA ARG A 2 47.50 8.85 -6.55
C ARG A 2 46.08 8.52 -6.06
N ASP A 3 45.27 9.55 -6.21
CA ASP A 3 43.85 9.64 -5.98
C ASP A 3 43.12 8.47 -6.64
N LEU A 4 42.69 7.47 -5.85
CA LEU A 4 41.81 6.38 -6.29
C LEU A 4 40.33 6.69 -5.96
N GLU A 5 40.01 7.98 -5.75
CA GLU A 5 38.64 8.51 -5.81
C GLU A 5 38.10 8.62 -7.26
N SER A 6 38.78 8.06 -8.26
CA SER A 6 38.24 7.95 -9.61
C SER A 6 37.12 6.90 -9.65
N ARG A 7 35.92 7.37 -9.31
CA ARG A 7 34.60 6.77 -9.53
C ARG A 7 34.61 5.75 -10.66
N ILE A 8 34.56 4.47 -10.31
CA ILE A 8 34.26 3.42 -11.28
C ILE A 8 32.82 3.67 -11.77
N PRO A 9 32.58 3.94 -13.06
CA PRO A 9 31.23 4.13 -13.56
C PRO A 9 30.42 2.86 -13.27
N CYS A 10 29.26 2.99 -12.62
CA CYS A 10 28.40 1.87 -12.25
C CYS A 10 28.01 1.10 -13.52
N ARG A 11 28.72 0.00 -13.77
CA ARG A 11 28.47 -0.97 -14.83
C ARG A 11 27.76 -2.17 -14.22
N LEU A 12 26.61 -2.52 -14.78
CA LEU A 12 25.87 -3.72 -14.40
C LEU A 12 26.66 -4.92 -14.93
N LEU A 13 27.27 -5.67 -14.01
CA LEU A 13 28.05 -6.86 -14.33
C LEU A 13 27.19 -8.09 -14.06
N HIS A 14 26.98 -8.91 -15.10
CA HIS A 14 26.43 -10.25 -14.96
C HIS A 14 27.59 -11.22 -14.87
N ILE A 15 27.67 -11.93 -13.77
CA ILE A 15 28.66 -12.97 -13.56
C ILE A 15 27.91 -14.28 -13.80
N ASP A 16 28.21 -14.91 -14.93
CA ASP A 16 27.71 -16.25 -15.22
C ASP A 16 28.59 -17.26 -14.47
N VAL A 17 27.96 -18.21 -13.78
CA VAL A 17 28.64 -19.28 -13.03
C VAL A 17 28.17 -20.66 -13.54
N THR A 18 27.44 -20.68 -14.65
CA THR A 18 26.88 -21.90 -15.22
C THR A 18 27.81 -22.44 -16.31
N GLY A 19 28.82 -23.21 -15.89
CA GLY A 19 29.80 -23.84 -16.79
C GLY A 19 31.24 -23.63 -16.31
N ASP A 20 32.04 -24.69 -16.47
CA ASP A 20 33.51 -24.77 -16.42
C ASP A 20 34.24 -24.25 -15.16
N GLY A 21 33.54 -23.70 -14.17
CA GLY A 21 34.12 -23.25 -12.91
C GLY A 21 34.93 -21.95 -12.99
N ALA A 22 34.93 -21.29 -14.15
CA ALA A 22 35.51 -19.96 -14.34
C ALA A 22 34.38 -18.91 -14.29
N ALA A 23 34.60 -17.81 -13.58
CA ALA A 23 33.65 -16.70 -13.51
C ALA A 23 33.75 -15.85 -14.78
N ASP A 24 32.84 -16.06 -15.73
CA ASP A 24 32.76 -15.23 -16.93
C ASP A 24 31.98 -13.94 -16.62
N VAL A 25 32.68 -12.81 -16.71
CA VAL A 25 32.15 -11.49 -16.38
C VAL A 25 31.66 -10.80 -17.65
N HIS A 26 30.35 -10.73 -17.82
CA HIS A 26 29.71 -10.04 -18.94
C HIS A 26 29.15 -8.67 -18.53
N LEU A 27 29.43 -7.66 -19.35
CA LEU A 27 28.99 -6.28 -19.12
C LEU A 27 27.59 -6.10 -19.72
N VAL A 28 26.56 -6.08 -18.87
CA VAL A 28 25.14 -6.07 -19.30
C VAL A 28 24.61 -4.66 -19.57
N GLY A 29 25.28 -3.62 -19.07
CA GLY A 29 24.99 -2.23 -19.43
C GLY A 29 25.71 -1.21 -18.56
N ALA A 30 25.94 -0.03 -19.11
CA ALA A 30 26.32 1.16 -18.35
C ALA A 30 25.03 1.87 -17.89
N GLY A 31 24.92 2.23 -16.61
CA GLY A 31 23.77 2.98 -16.12
C GLY A 31 23.59 4.28 -16.91
N HIS A 32 22.40 4.55 -17.42
CA HIS A 32 22.06 5.84 -18.00
C HIS A 32 21.66 6.82 -16.89
N ASP A 33 22.18 8.04 -16.95
CA ASP A 33 21.84 9.07 -15.98
C ASP A 33 20.35 9.42 -16.05
N VAL A 34 19.74 9.63 -14.88
CA VAL A 34 18.30 9.87 -14.77
C VAL A 34 18.07 11.37 -14.70
N THR A 35 17.39 11.92 -15.70
CA THR A 35 17.01 13.34 -15.71
C THR A 35 15.77 13.54 -14.86
N GLY A 36 15.88 14.35 -13.80
CA GLY A 36 14.74 14.75 -12.99
C GLY A 36 13.79 15.69 -13.74
N PRO A 37 12.55 15.90 -13.25
CA PRO A 37 11.56 16.81 -13.85
C PRO A 37 12.07 18.26 -14.02
N ASP A 38 13.08 18.65 -13.24
CA ASP A 38 13.70 19.98 -13.23
C ASP A 38 14.86 20.11 -14.25
N GLY A 39 15.05 19.13 -15.14
CA GLY A 39 16.15 19.10 -16.12
C GLY A 39 17.52 18.78 -15.51
N LYS A 40 17.61 18.58 -14.19
CA LYS A 40 18.85 18.21 -13.51
C LYS A 40 19.12 16.71 -13.68
N VAL A 41 20.27 16.40 -14.27
CA VAL A 41 20.78 15.04 -14.44
C VAL A 41 21.30 14.54 -13.11
N VAL A 42 20.65 13.53 -12.53
CA VAL A 42 21.16 12.83 -11.35
C VAL A 42 21.99 11.66 -11.87
N PRO A 43 23.31 11.65 -11.63
CA PRO A 43 24.15 10.55 -12.07
C PRO A 43 23.67 9.26 -11.42
N PHE A 44 23.50 8.19 -12.20
CA PHE A 44 23.06 6.90 -11.66
C PHE A 44 23.99 6.40 -10.52
N SER A 45 25.26 6.81 -10.56
CA SER A 45 26.27 6.58 -9.53
C SER A 45 25.99 7.21 -8.16
N LYS A 46 25.15 8.27 -8.07
CA LYS A 46 24.73 8.85 -6.78
C LYS A 46 23.54 8.15 -6.15
N LEU A 47 22.79 7.36 -6.92
CA LEU A 47 21.63 6.60 -6.44
C LEU A 47 22.04 5.24 -5.87
N MET A 48 23.21 4.74 -6.26
CA MET A 48 23.70 3.41 -5.91
C MET A 48 24.55 3.47 -4.65
N PRO A 49 24.33 2.58 -3.66
CA PRO A 49 25.26 2.45 -2.55
C PRO A 49 26.62 2.00 -3.08
N ALA A 50 27.68 2.70 -2.66
CA ALA A 50 29.05 2.38 -3.06
C ALA A 50 29.39 0.93 -2.69
N ALA A 51 30.09 0.22 -3.57
CA ALA A 51 30.62 -1.11 -3.26
C ALA A 51 31.66 -0.98 -2.14
N GLU A 52 31.67 -1.95 -1.23
CA GLU A 52 32.70 -2.03 -0.20
C GLU A 52 33.90 -2.76 -0.78
N ILE A 53 35.07 -2.13 -0.73
CA ILE A 53 36.32 -2.66 -1.25
C ILE A 53 37.18 -3.01 -0.04
N LYS A 54 37.53 -4.30 0.11
CA LYS A 54 38.41 -4.78 1.16
C LYS A 54 39.66 -5.38 0.53
N ASP A 55 40.81 -4.80 0.84
CA ASP A 55 42.09 -5.36 0.44
C ASP A 55 42.41 -6.58 1.31
N LEU A 56 42.69 -7.72 0.68
CA LEU A 56 43.19 -8.93 1.35
C LEU A 56 44.72 -8.87 1.36
N GLU A 57 45.31 -9.40 2.44
CA GLU A 57 46.76 -9.38 2.70
C GLU A 57 47.61 -10.04 1.59
N ASP A 58 47.01 -10.88 0.74
CA ASP A 58 47.65 -11.53 -0.42
C ASP A 58 47.73 -10.65 -1.69
N GLY A 59 47.40 -9.35 -1.62
CA GLY A 59 47.34 -8.47 -2.80
C GLY A 59 46.10 -8.69 -3.69
N ARG A 60 45.11 -9.44 -3.19
CA ARG A 60 43.80 -9.61 -3.82
C ARG A 60 42.83 -8.56 -3.25
N VAL A 61 41.87 -8.12 -4.06
CA VAL A 61 40.86 -7.12 -3.64
C VAL A 61 39.49 -7.78 -3.65
N GLU A 62 38.82 -7.83 -2.50
CA GLU A 62 37.43 -8.30 -2.38
C GLU A 62 36.49 -7.10 -2.58
N VAL A 63 35.77 -7.07 -3.70
CA VAL A 63 34.75 -6.05 -3.99
C VAL A 63 33.38 -6.63 -3.65
N ARG A 64 32.74 -6.14 -2.58
CA ARG A 64 31.38 -6.53 -2.19
C ARG A 64 30.38 -5.53 -2.76
N PRO A 65 29.57 -5.90 -3.78
CA PRO A 65 28.59 -4.98 -4.33
C PRO A 65 27.43 -4.82 -3.34
N ARG A 66 27.24 -3.62 -2.78
CA ARG A 66 26.12 -3.31 -1.84
C ARG A 66 24.76 -3.17 -2.52
N ALA A 67 24.71 -3.26 -3.86
CA ALA A 67 23.53 -2.97 -4.66
C ALA A 67 22.87 -4.18 -5.34
N ILE A 68 23.32 -5.42 -5.07
CA ILE A 68 22.79 -6.62 -5.75
C ILE A 68 21.28 -6.77 -5.50
N SER A 69 20.83 -6.52 -4.27
CA SER A 69 19.41 -6.57 -3.90
C SER A 69 18.61 -5.39 -4.47
N PHE A 70 19.20 -4.19 -4.56
CA PHE A 70 18.55 -3.00 -5.12
C PHE A 70 18.31 -3.15 -6.63
N LEU A 71 19.30 -3.65 -7.38
CA LEU A 71 19.21 -3.87 -8.82
C LEU A 71 18.20 -4.95 -9.20
N ARG A 72 18.07 -6.00 -8.37
CA ARG A 72 17.11 -7.11 -8.59
C ARG A 72 15.64 -6.70 -8.39
N ALA A 73 15.40 -5.57 -7.73
CA ALA A 73 14.06 -5.02 -7.54
C ALA A 73 13.65 -4.01 -8.63
N VAL A 74 14.52 -3.73 -9.60
CA VAL A 74 14.21 -2.83 -10.71
C VAL A 74 13.55 -3.63 -11.84
N VAL A 75 12.29 -3.31 -12.14
CA VAL A 75 11.46 -3.99 -13.15
C VAL A 75 11.19 -3.04 -14.31
N LYS A 76 11.15 -3.59 -15.53
CA LYS A 76 10.78 -2.85 -16.74
C LYS A 76 9.26 -2.67 -16.82
N THR A 77 8.82 -1.43 -16.92
CA THR A 77 7.41 -1.04 -17.06
C THR A 77 6.92 -1.34 -18.47
N LYS A 78 5.59 -1.42 -18.66
CA LYS A 78 4.95 -1.52 -19.99
C LYS A 78 5.39 -0.42 -20.95
N ASP A 79 5.68 0.77 -20.43
CA ASP A 79 6.14 1.94 -21.20
C ASP A 79 7.65 1.90 -21.52
N GLY A 80 8.34 0.80 -21.20
CA GLY A 80 9.77 0.61 -21.44
C GLY A 80 10.69 1.25 -20.40
N SER A 81 10.16 2.09 -19.52
CA SER A 81 10.90 2.73 -18.41
C SER A 81 11.20 1.74 -17.28
N TRP A 82 12.35 1.91 -16.63
CA TRP A 82 12.74 1.10 -15.47
C TRP A 82 12.20 1.73 -14.19
N MET A 83 11.58 0.92 -13.32
CA MET A 83 11.10 1.38 -12.02
C MET A 83 11.48 0.40 -10.91
N PHE A 84 11.71 0.93 -9.71
CA PHE A 84 11.87 0.10 -8.52
C PHE A 84 10.50 -0.45 -8.10
N ASN A 85 10.41 -1.78 -7.98
CA ASN A 85 9.21 -2.49 -7.57
C ASN A 85 9.52 -3.41 -6.37
N THR A 86 9.16 -2.94 -5.17
CA THR A 86 9.37 -3.69 -3.93
C THR A 86 8.59 -5.02 -3.93
N ASP A 87 7.45 -5.07 -4.61
CA ASP A 87 6.59 -6.26 -4.66
C ASP A 87 7.26 -7.41 -5.44
N SER A 88 8.27 -7.11 -6.26
CA SER A 88 9.03 -8.10 -7.04
C SER A 88 10.17 -8.78 -6.27
N ILE A 89 10.52 -8.29 -5.07
CA ILE A 89 11.70 -8.79 -4.33
C ILE A 89 11.57 -10.28 -4.01
N ILE A 90 10.41 -10.71 -3.48
CA ILE A 90 10.18 -12.11 -3.10
C ILE A 90 10.16 -13.03 -4.33
N PRO A 91 9.38 -12.75 -5.40
CA PRO A 91 9.41 -13.55 -6.61
C PRO A 91 10.81 -13.69 -7.22
N THR A 92 11.56 -12.58 -7.31
CA THR A 92 12.92 -12.59 -7.87
C THR A 92 13.89 -13.39 -7.01
N TYR A 93 13.78 -13.31 -5.69
CA TYR A 93 14.57 -14.14 -4.79
C TYR A 93 14.28 -15.63 -5.00
N VAL A 94 13.00 -16.01 -5.05
CA VAL A 94 12.60 -17.42 -5.23
C VAL A 94 13.11 -17.97 -6.57
N THR A 95 13.00 -17.22 -7.66
CA THR A 95 13.43 -17.70 -8.99
C THR A 95 14.94 -17.77 -9.15
N GLN A 96 15.71 -16.94 -8.43
CA GLN A 96 17.17 -16.88 -8.56
C GLN A 96 17.94 -17.69 -7.53
N ALA A 97 17.41 -17.82 -6.31
CA ALA A 97 18.13 -18.41 -5.18
C ALA A 97 17.65 -19.82 -4.81
N MET A 98 16.46 -20.24 -5.27
CA MET A 98 15.87 -21.52 -4.89
C MET A 98 15.84 -22.51 -6.07
N PRO A 99 15.82 -23.84 -5.79
CA PRO A 99 15.62 -24.85 -6.82
C PRO A 99 14.32 -24.67 -7.61
N SER A 100 14.31 -25.07 -8.88
CA SER A 100 13.16 -24.91 -9.78
C SER A 100 11.86 -25.54 -9.26
N TRP A 101 11.93 -26.70 -8.60
CA TRP A 101 10.76 -27.36 -8.00
C TRP A 101 10.10 -26.51 -6.90
N PHE A 102 10.90 -25.74 -6.16
CA PHE A 102 10.39 -24.88 -5.09
C PHE A 102 9.63 -23.69 -5.67
N GLY A 103 10.08 -23.13 -6.80
CA GLY A 103 9.38 -22.05 -7.50
C GLY A 103 7.95 -22.47 -7.91
N LEU A 104 7.77 -23.71 -8.37
CA LEU A 104 6.46 -24.25 -8.71
C LEU A 104 5.55 -24.39 -7.47
N LEU A 105 6.06 -25.01 -6.40
CA LEU A 105 5.30 -25.13 -5.14
C LEU A 105 4.95 -23.77 -4.54
N PHE A 106 5.87 -22.83 -4.58
CA PHE A 106 5.66 -21.46 -4.09
C PHE A 106 4.53 -20.78 -4.87
N LEU A 107 4.55 -20.85 -6.20
CA LEU A 107 3.50 -20.27 -7.05
C LEU A 107 2.13 -20.90 -6.79
N LEU A 108 2.07 -22.24 -6.68
CA LEU A 108 0.82 -22.96 -6.38
C LEU A 108 0.26 -22.57 -5.01
N THR A 109 1.12 -22.47 -4.00
CA THR A 109 0.74 -22.08 -2.63
C THR A 109 0.25 -20.63 -2.60
N LEU A 110 0.96 -19.72 -3.27
CA LEU A 110 0.59 -18.31 -3.36
C LEU A 110 -0.77 -18.13 -4.06
N LEU A 111 -1.01 -18.86 -5.15
CA LEU A 111 -2.29 -18.83 -5.86
C LEU A 111 -3.43 -19.37 -5.00
N SER A 112 -3.18 -20.48 -4.26
CA SER A 112 -4.15 -21.05 -3.32
C SER A 112 -4.50 -20.07 -2.20
N ALA A 113 -3.50 -19.45 -1.57
CA ALA A 113 -3.70 -18.44 -0.53
C ALA A 113 -4.50 -17.23 -1.05
N ALA A 114 -4.16 -16.72 -2.24
CA ALA A 114 -4.89 -15.62 -2.87
C ALA A 114 -6.35 -15.98 -3.13
N MET A 115 -6.63 -17.17 -3.68
CA MET A 115 -8.00 -17.62 -3.96
C MET A 115 -8.86 -17.77 -2.69
N SER A 116 -8.28 -18.27 -1.60
CA SER A 116 -8.99 -18.39 -0.31
C SER A 116 -9.41 -17.02 0.26
N THR A 117 -8.55 -16.02 0.11
CA THR A 117 -8.80 -14.65 0.58
C THR A 117 -9.79 -13.93 -0.33
N LEU A 118 -9.61 -14.01 -1.65
CA LEU A 118 -10.52 -13.39 -2.61
C LEU A 118 -11.93 -13.96 -2.52
N SER A 119 -12.07 -15.28 -2.36
CA SER A 119 -13.37 -15.93 -2.22
C SER A 119 -14.15 -15.40 -1.02
N SER A 120 -13.51 -15.33 0.15
CA SER A 120 -14.15 -14.79 1.36
C SER A 120 -14.49 -13.31 1.24
N GLN A 121 -13.59 -12.48 0.70
CA GLN A 121 -13.82 -11.05 0.53
C GLN A 121 -14.99 -10.76 -0.42
N PHE A 122 -15.03 -11.41 -1.59
CA PHE A 122 -16.13 -11.22 -2.53
C PHE A 122 -17.45 -11.75 -1.97
N HIS A 123 -17.42 -12.88 -1.27
CA HIS A 123 -18.61 -13.41 -0.61
C HIS A 123 -19.15 -12.42 0.44
N THR A 124 -18.29 -11.92 1.34
CA THR A 124 -18.67 -10.92 2.33
C THR A 124 -19.25 -9.67 1.66
N ALA A 125 -18.57 -9.10 0.66
CA ALA A 125 -19.05 -7.93 -0.07
C ALA A 125 -20.43 -8.16 -0.71
N GLY A 126 -20.60 -9.30 -1.39
CA GLY A 126 -21.89 -9.68 -1.98
C GLY A 126 -22.99 -9.84 -0.94
N THR A 127 -22.69 -10.49 0.19
CA THR A 127 -23.69 -10.69 1.26
C THR A 127 -24.09 -9.38 1.93
N SER A 128 -23.17 -8.42 2.08
CA SER A 128 -23.49 -7.08 2.58
C SER A 128 -24.38 -6.32 1.59
N ILE A 129 -24.14 -6.43 0.28
CA ILE A 129 -25.06 -5.85 -0.73
C ILE A 129 -26.45 -6.50 -0.63
N GLY A 130 -26.51 -7.83 -0.53
CA GLY A 130 -27.78 -8.56 -0.47
C GLY A 130 -28.59 -8.28 0.81
N ARG A 131 -27.95 -8.39 1.98
CA ARG A 131 -28.63 -8.30 3.29
C ARG A 131 -28.67 -6.88 3.85
N ASP A 132 -27.56 -6.15 3.79
CA ASP A 132 -27.48 -4.83 4.45
C ASP A 132 -28.06 -3.72 3.57
N VAL A 133 -27.96 -3.84 2.25
CA VAL A 133 -28.50 -2.85 1.31
C VAL A 133 -29.87 -3.28 0.78
N TYR A 134 -29.94 -4.40 0.04
CA TYR A 134 -31.17 -4.78 -0.66
C TYR A 134 -32.32 -5.15 0.29
N GLU A 135 -32.12 -6.05 1.26
CA GLU A 135 -33.18 -6.44 2.18
C GLU A 135 -33.63 -5.28 3.09
N ARG A 136 -32.71 -4.41 3.52
CA ARG A 136 -33.04 -3.22 4.32
C ARG A 136 -33.81 -2.15 3.54
N LEU A 137 -33.51 -1.95 2.26
CA LEU A 137 -34.19 -0.96 1.42
C LEU A 137 -35.54 -1.44 0.90
N THR A 138 -35.65 -2.74 0.56
CA THR A 138 -36.87 -3.30 -0.06
C THR A 138 -37.81 -3.98 0.94
N GLY A 139 -37.34 -4.32 2.14
CA GLY A 139 -38.10 -5.08 3.13
C GLY A 139 -38.35 -6.54 2.77
N ARG A 140 -37.83 -7.02 1.63
CA ARG A 140 -38.07 -8.37 1.09
C ARG A 140 -37.03 -9.37 1.61
N GLN A 141 -37.24 -9.85 2.84
CA GLN A 141 -36.36 -10.83 3.47
C GLN A 141 -36.35 -12.17 2.71
N GLY A 142 -35.19 -12.81 2.59
CA GLY A 142 -35.05 -14.18 2.07
C GLY A 142 -34.91 -14.32 0.56
N HIS A 143 -35.12 -13.26 -0.23
CA HIS A 143 -34.93 -13.26 -1.69
C HIS A 143 -33.54 -12.73 -2.13
N GLY A 144 -32.63 -12.53 -1.17
CA GLY A 144 -31.35 -11.85 -1.38
C GLY A 144 -30.25 -12.68 -2.08
N ILE A 145 -30.43 -13.98 -2.33
CA ILE A 145 -29.36 -14.83 -2.90
C ILE A 145 -29.01 -14.40 -4.33
N GLY A 146 -30.01 -14.10 -5.17
CA GLY A 146 -29.79 -13.62 -6.53
C GLY A 146 -29.04 -12.27 -6.54
N VAL A 147 -29.45 -11.36 -5.67
CA VAL A 147 -28.81 -10.04 -5.49
C VAL A 147 -27.39 -10.18 -4.96
N THR A 148 -27.16 -11.10 -4.02
CA THR A 148 -25.85 -11.43 -3.47
C THR A 148 -24.91 -11.92 -4.57
N ARG A 149 -25.35 -12.87 -5.40
CA ARG A 149 -24.56 -13.39 -6.53
C ARG A 149 -24.25 -12.30 -7.55
N MET A 150 -25.22 -11.45 -7.86
CA MET A 150 -25.01 -10.31 -8.75
C MET A 150 -24.03 -9.29 -8.17
N GLY A 151 -24.11 -9.02 -6.85
CA GLY A 151 -23.15 -8.19 -6.13
C GLY A 151 -21.73 -8.75 -6.18
N ILE A 152 -21.56 -10.08 -6.06
CA ILE A 152 -20.26 -10.75 -6.23
C ILE A 152 -19.71 -10.51 -7.64
N ILE A 153 -20.52 -10.76 -8.68
CA ILE A 153 -20.08 -10.59 -10.08
C ILE A 153 -19.68 -9.14 -10.35
N VAL A 154 -20.51 -8.18 -9.94
CA VAL A 154 -20.22 -6.75 -10.11
C VAL A 154 -18.95 -6.37 -9.35
N GLY A 155 -18.77 -6.85 -8.12
CA GLY A 155 -17.56 -6.63 -7.33
C GLY A 155 -16.29 -7.17 -8.01
N ILE A 156 -16.35 -8.37 -8.59
CA ILE A 156 -15.24 -8.96 -9.35
C ILE A 156 -14.91 -8.11 -10.59
N VAL A 157 -15.93 -7.70 -11.35
CA VAL A 157 -15.73 -6.86 -12.55
C VAL A 157 -15.07 -5.54 -12.17
N ILE A 158 -15.55 -4.86 -11.13
CA ILE A 158 -14.96 -3.60 -10.65
C ILE A 158 -13.51 -3.82 -10.19
N ALA A 159 -13.23 -4.89 -9.44
CA ALA A 159 -11.88 -5.20 -8.97
C ALA A 159 -10.90 -5.45 -10.14
N VAL A 160 -11.31 -6.22 -11.16
CA VAL A 160 -10.50 -6.48 -12.36
C VAL A 160 -10.26 -5.19 -13.16
N VAL A 161 -11.30 -4.37 -13.34
CA VAL A 161 -11.18 -3.09 -14.04
C VAL A 161 -10.23 -2.15 -13.29
N LEU A 162 -10.39 -1.97 -11.97
CA LEU A 162 -9.50 -1.14 -11.16
C LEU A 162 -8.06 -1.65 -11.16
N SER A 163 -7.86 -2.97 -11.12
CA SER A 163 -6.54 -3.60 -11.22
C SER A 163 -5.84 -3.25 -12.54
N SER A 164 -6.57 -3.07 -13.65
CA SER A 164 -5.98 -2.66 -14.93
C SER A 164 -5.40 -1.23 -14.92
N TYR A 165 -5.92 -0.35 -14.06
CA TYR A 165 -5.46 1.03 -13.92
C TYR A 165 -4.34 1.21 -12.88
N ALA A 166 -4.09 0.19 -12.04
CA ALA A 166 -3.04 0.20 -11.05
C ALA A 166 -1.65 0.31 -11.72
N ARG A 167 -0.97 1.44 -11.51
CA ARG A 167 0.38 1.72 -12.03
C ARG A 167 1.36 2.00 -10.87
N GLY A 168 2.53 1.36 -10.91
CA GLY A 168 3.66 1.65 -9.99
C GLY A 168 4.09 0.47 -9.11
N GLY A 169 5.38 0.43 -8.76
CA GLY A 169 6.03 -0.69 -8.05
C GLY A 169 5.86 -0.77 -6.53
N TYR A 170 4.85 -0.11 -5.96
CA TYR A 170 4.55 -0.17 -4.53
C TYR A 170 3.03 -0.06 -4.30
N ILE A 171 2.25 -0.58 -5.25
CA ILE A 171 0.79 -0.39 -5.26
C ILE A 171 0.10 -1.20 -4.17
N ILE A 172 0.59 -2.41 -3.88
CA ILE A 172 -0.04 -3.30 -2.91
C ILE A 172 -0.01 -2.66 -1.53
N ALA A 173 1.20 -2.31 -1.05
CA ALA A 173 1.36 -1.69 0.25
C ALA A 173 0.66 -0.31 0.36
N ARG A 174 0.63 0.48 -0.72
CA ARG A 174 -0.15 1.74 -0.76
C ARG A 174 -1.64 1.51 -0.61
N ALA A 175 -2.22 0.63 -1.43
CA ALA A 175 -3.64 0.32 -1.38
C ALA A 175 -4.04 -0.24 0.00
N THR A 176 -3.21 -1.13 0.56
CA THR A 176 -3.38 -1.65 1.92
C THR A 176 -3.36 -0.54 2.97
N ALA A 177 -2.37 0.35 2.93
CA ALA A 177 -2.26 1.47 3.87
C ALA A 177 -3.46 2.43 3.79
N ILE A 178 -3.92 2.76 2.58
CA ILE A 178 -5.10 3.59 2.36
C ILE A 178 -6.35 2.92 2.93
N PHE A 179 -6.58 1.65 2.60
CA PHE A 179 -7.75 0.90 3.06
C PHE A 179 -7.80 0.78 4.59
N PHE A 180 -6.73 0.28 5.21
CA PHE A 180 -6.69 0.12 6.66
C PHE A 180 -6.67 1.46 7.40
N GLY A 181 -6.03 2.49 6.84
CA GLY A 181 -6.06 3.84 7.41
C GLY A 181 -7.46 4.45 7.41
N LEU A 182 -8.20 4.29 6.30
CA LEU A 182 -9.59 4.72 6.20
C LEU A 182 -10.49 3.94 7.18
N CYS A 183 -10.39 2.62 7.20
CA CYS A 183 -11.17 1.77 8.11
C CYS A 183 -10.88 2.08 9.57
N ALA A 184 -9.61 2.29 9.92
CA ALA A 184 -9.21 2.65 11.28
C ALA A 184 -9.80 4.01 11.68
N SER A 185 -9.66 5.04 10.86
CA SER A 185 -10.20 6.37 11.18
C SER A 185 -11.73 6.42 11.24
N ALA A 186 -12.43 5.67 10.38
CA ALA A 186 -13.88 5.68 10.33
C ALA A 186 -14.54 4.77 11.39
N PHE A 187 -14.08 3.51 11.51
CA PHE A 187 -14.79 2.50 12.30
C PHE A 187 -14.19 2.26 13.68
N LEU A 188 -12.89 2.44 13.87
CA LEU A 188 -12.25 2.11 15.15
C LEU A 188 -12.85 2.90 16.33
N PRO A 189 -13.06 4.23 16.25
CA PRO A 189 -13.56 4.99 17.40
C PRO A 189 -15.00 4.63 17.76
N SER A 190 -15.86 4.46 16.75
CA SER A 190 -17.26 4.06 16.94
C SER A 190 -17.38 2.63 17.48
N PHE A 191 -16.56 1.70 16.96
CA PHE A 191 -16.54 0.30 17.40
C PHE A 191 -16.02 0.15 18.83
N VAL A 192 -14.86 0.73 19.14
CA VAL A 192 -14.25 0.67 20.49
C VAL A 192 -15.16 1.35 21.50
N GLY A 193 -15.70 2.54 21.18
CA GLY A 193 -16.62 3.22 22.08
C GLY A 193 -17.93 2.45 22.27
N GLY A 194 -18.46 1.80 21.24
CA GLY A 194 -19.66 0.96 21.37
C GLY A 194 -19.48 -0.26 22.27
N LEU A 195 -18.29 -0.86 22.28
CA LEU A 195 -17.99 -2.05 23.08
C LEU A 195 -17.56 -1.75 24.52
N TYR A 196 -16.85 -0.65 24.74
CA TYR A 196 -16.18 -0.40 26.03
C TYR A 196 -16.66 0.89 26.73
N TRP A 197 -17.39 1.76 26.05
CA TRP A 197 -17.82 3.04 26.62
C TRP A 197 -19.34 3.17 26.65
N LYS A 198 -19.92 3.00 27.85
CA LYS A 198 -21.38 3.09 28.09
C LYS A 198 -22.01 4.41 27.65
N ARG A 199 -21.21 5.46 27.43
CA ARG A 199 -21.69 6.79 27.02
C ARG A 199 -21.72 7.01 25.51
N MET A 200 -21.17 6.08 24.71
CA MET A 200 -21.17 6.19 23.25
C MET A 200 -22.62 6.29 22.72
N THR A 201 -22.91 7.35 21.96
CA THR A 201 -24.24 7.59 21.40
C THR A 201 -24.30 7.26 19.92
N ARG A 202 -25.50 6.98 19.39
CA ARG A 202 -25.71 6.77 17.94
C ARG A 202 -25.24 7.98 17.13
N ALA A 203 -25.51 9.19 17.62
CA ALA A 203 -25.09 10.42 16.95
C ALA A 203 -23.56 10.58 16.96
N GLY A 204 -22.90 10.29 18.09
CA GLY A 204 -21.44 10.32 18.19
C GLY A 204 -20.76 9.28 17.30
N ALA A 205 -21.32 8.07 17.23
CA ALA A 205 -20.84 7.01 16.34
C ALA A 205 -20.91 7.44 14.86
N ILE A 206 -22.07 7.93 14.40
CA ILE A 206 -22.25 8.39 13.00
C ILE A 206 -21.34 9.58 12.70
N ALA A 207 -21.26 10.57 13.60
CA ALA A 207 -20.40 11.74 13.43
C ALA A 207 -18.92 11.36 13.31
N SER A 208 -18.44 10.43 14.15
CA SER A 208 -17.06 9.93 14.06
C SER A 208 -16.76 9.23 12.73
N ILE A 209 -17.66 8.37 12.26
CA ILE A 209 -17.52 7.66 10.98
C ILE A 209 -17.43 8.66 9.83
N LEU A 210 -18.34 9.64 9.79
CA LEU A 210 -18.37 10.66 8.75
C LEU A 210 -17.13 11.55 8.78
N VAL A 211 -16.71 12.03 9.95
CA VAL A 211 -15.51 12.89 10.05
C VAL A 211 -14.24 12.10 9.72
N GLY A 212 -14.09 10.87 10.21
CA GLY A 212 -12.95 10.02 9.87
C GLY A 212 -12.83 9.77 8.37
N PHE A 213 -13.96 9.49 7.71
CA PHE A 213 -14.03 9.36 6.24
C PHE A 213 -13.67 10.66 5.52
N LEU A 214 -14.30 11.78 5.89
CA LEU A 214 -14.12 13.07 5.21
C LEU A 214 -12.70 13.61 5.38
N VAL A 215 -12.12 13.51 6.57
CA VAL A 215 -10.73 13.94 6.82
C VAL A 215 -9.75 13.07 6.03
N THR A 216 -9.96 11.75 6.00
CA THR A 216 -9.12 10.85 5.18
C THR A 216 -9.24 11.16 3.69
N ALA A 217 -10.46 11.33 3.19
CA ALA A 217 -10.72 11.69 1.80
C ALA A 217 -10.06 13.04 1.45
N PHE A 218 -10.23 14.06 2.29
CA PHE A 218 -9.59 15.35 2.12
C PHE A 218 -8.06 15.23 2.09
N TRP A 219 -7.47 14.46 3.00
CA TRP A 219 -6.03 14.27 3.06
C TRP A 219 -5.48 13.60 1.80
N LEU A 220 -6.16 12.57 1.29
CA LEU A 220 -5.77 11.87 0.06
C LEU A 220 -5.96 12.72 -1.20
N LEU A 221 -7.00 13.55 -1.25
CA LEU A 221 -7.32 14.37 -2.42
C LEU A 221 -6.42 15.61 -2.54
N PHE A 222 -6.01 16.20 -1.41
CA PHE A 222 -5.40 17.53 -1.42
C PHE A 222 -4.02 17.63 -0.75
N ILE A 223 -3.67 16.71 0.15
CA ILE A 223 -2.42 16.81 0.95
C ILE A 223 -1.39 15.79 0.50
N LYS A 224 -1.74 14.50 0.48
CA LYS A 224 -0.79 13.43 0.15
C LYS A 224 -0.45 13.47 -1.33
N ASP A 225 0.77 13.93 -1.64
CA ASP A 225 1.18 14.31 -3.00
C ASP A 225 1.03 13.17 -4.02
N THR A 226 1.42 11.95 -3.64
CA THR A 226 1.33 10.78 -4.54
C THR A 226 -0.10 10.49 -4.98
N GLU A 227 -1.06 10.59 -4.06
CA GLU A 227 -2.46 10.26 -4.31
C GLU A 227 -3.20 11.44 -4.94
N ALA A 228 -2.93 12.65 -4.46
CA ALA A 228 -3.47 13.89 -5.03
C ALA A 228 -3.06 14.07 -6.50
N ARG A 229 -1.82 13.69 -6.87
CA ARG A 229 -1.37 13.65 -8.27
C ARG A 229 -2.08 12.59 -9.09
N ALA A 230 -2.29 11.40 -8.53
CA ALA A 230 -2.97 10.32 -9.23
C ALA A 230 -4.44 10.67 -9.52
N ILE A 231 -5.12 11.36 -8.60
CA ILE A 231 -6.52 11.76 -8.73
C ILE A 231 -6.67 13.05 -9.56
N GLY A 232 -5.69 13.96 -9.53
CA GLY A 232 -5.65 15.16 -10.36
C GLY A 232 -6.58 16.29 -9.95
N LEU A 233 -7.45 16.09 -8.94
CA LEU A 233 -8.42 17.08 -8.47
C LEU A 233 -7.76 18.33 -7.89
N CYS A 234 -6.66 18.19 -7.16
CA CYS A 234 -5.90 19.31 -6.60
C CYS A 234 -5.28 20.19 -7.69
N HIS A 235 -4.80 19.58 -8.77
CA HIS A 235 -4.24 20.32 -9.91
C HIS A 235 -5.34 21.09 -10.66
N ALA A 236 -6.50 20.47 -10.87
CA ALA A 236 -7.64 21.09 -11.53
C ALA A 236 -8.22 22.30 -10.76
N LEU A 237 -8.22 22.24 -9.42
CA LEU A 237 -8.82 23.28 -8.58
C LEU A 237 -7.84 24.38 -8.14
N PHE A 238 -6.58 24.03 -7.89
CA PHE A 238 -5.61 24.94 -7.25
C PHE A 238 -4.33 25.16 -8.07
N GLY A 239 -4.18 24.51 -9.23
CA GLY A 239 -2.97 24.60 -10.05
C GLY A 239 -1.71 24.01 -9.41
N LYS A 240 -1.80 23.44 -8.20
CA LYS A 240 -0.71 22.80 -7.44
C LYS A 240 -0.98 21.31 -7.26
N HIS A 241 0.08 20.50 -7.21
CA HIS A 241 -0.03 19.04 -7.04
C HIS A 241 -0.38 18.60 -5.60
N SER A 242 -0.15 19.47 -4.60
CA SER A 242 -0.61 19.35 -3.22
C SER A 242 -0.75 20.74 -2.61
N LEU A 243 -1.73 20.95 -1.72
CA LEU A 243 -1.92 22.22 -1.00
C LEU A 243 -0.76 22.54 -0.05
N LEU A 244 0.01 21.52 0.38
CA LEU A 244 1.10 21.65 1.34
C LEU A 244 2.46 21.29 0.75
N LEU A 245 2.63 21.43 -0.57
CA LEU A 245 3.90 21.13 -1.27
C LEU A 245 5.09 21.92 -0.69
N ASP A 246 4.83 23.10 -0.13
CA ASP A 246 5.81 24.01 0.46
C ASP A 246 6.32 23.54 1.85
N LYS A 247 5.72 22.51 2.47
CA LYS A 247 6.18 21.91 3.74
C LYS A 247 6.61 20.46 3.51
N ALA A 248 7.92 20.19 3.59
CA ALA A 248 8.52 18.90 3.21
C ALA A 248 7.91 17.63 3.85
N THR A 249 7.36 17.72 5.05
CA THR A 249 6.93 16.52 5.82
C THR A 249 5.47 16.13 5.60
N TRP A 250 4.57 17.09 5.42
CA TRP A 250 3.12 16.81 5.42
C TRP A 250 2.60 16.04 4.19
N PRO A 251 3.13 16.24 2.97
CA PRO A 251 2.67 15.53 1.78
C PRO A 251 2.97 14.03 1.75
N VAL A 252 3.82 13.53 2.67
CA VAL A 252 4.14 12.10 2.77
C VAL A 252 3.43 11.40 3.94
N VAL A 253 2.91 12.16 4.90
CA VAL A 253 2.23 11.63 6.09
C VAL A 253 0.95 10.90 5.69
N ASP A 254 0.77 9.71 6.24
CA ASP A 254 -0.43 8.93 6.04
C ASP A 254 -1.65 9.57 6.73
N PRO A 255 -2.82 9.58 6.08
CA PRO A 255 -4.03 10.21 6.62
C PRO A 255 -4.39 9.74 8.02
N ILE A 256 -4.09 8.47 8.35
CA ILE A 256 -4.39 7.86 9.64
C ILE A 256 -3.85 8.67 10.83
N VAL A 257 -2.68 9.31 10.68
CA VAL A 257 -2.03 10.09 11.75
C VAL A 257 -2.88 11.27 12.19
N VAL A 258 -3.66 11.84 11.27
CA VAL A 258 -4.49 13.03 11.53
C VAL A 258 -5.97 12.65 11.65
N ALA A 259 -6.47 11.80 10.75
CA ALA A 259 -7.87 11.42 10.70
C ALA A 259 -8.33 10.61 11.92
N LEU A 260 -7.50 9.71 12.44
CA LEU A 260 -7.87 8.87 13.59
C LEU A 260 -8.03 9.70 14.88
N PRO A 261 -7.06 10.54 15.30
CA PRO A 261 -7.23 11.38 16.48
C PRO A 261 -8.45 12.30 16.39
N ILE A 262 -8.67 12.93 15.22
CA ILE A 262 -9.83 13.80 15.00
C ILE A 262 -11.14 13.00 15.15
N SER A 263 -11.21 11.82 14.54
CA SER A 263 -12.39 10.96 14.65
C SER A 263 -12.67 10.52 16.10
N ILE A 264 -11.62 10.21 16.88
CA ILE A 264 -11.75 9.90 18.32
C ILE A 264 -12.30 11.11 19.09
N VAL A 265 -11.73 12.30 18.86
CA VAL A 265 -12.20 13.53 19.53
C VAL A 265 -13.66 13.80 19.19
N VAL A 266 -14.05 13.68 17.92
CA VAL A 266 -15.45 13.83 17.49
C VAL A 266 -16.35 12.80 18.15
N ALA A 267 -15.93 11.53 18.20
CA ALA A 267 -16.70 10.47 18.87
C ALA A 267 -16.97 10.83 20.34
N VAL A 268 -15.95 11.30 21.06
CA VAL A 268 -16.07 11.68 22.47
C VAL A 268 -16.94 12.92 22.65
N VAL A 269 -16.62 14.01 21.95
CA VAL A 269 -17.31 15.30 22.09
C VAL A 269 -18.78 15.18 21.73
N VAL A 270 -19.11 14.59 20.58
CA VAL A 270 -20.50 14.46 20.14
C VAL A 270 -21.26 13.51 21.05
N SER A 271 -20.63 12.43 21.53
CA SER A 271 -21.28 11.53 22.50
C SER A 271 -21.59 12.21 23.83
N LEU A 272 -20.71 13.10 24.32
CA LEU A 272 -20.94 13.86 25.54
C LEU A 272 -22.03 14.92 25.38
N LEU A 273 -22.08 15.59 24.23
CA LEU A 273 -23.06 16.65 23.93
C LEU A 273 -24.46 16.12 23.59
N THR A 274 -24.58 14.86 23.18
CA THR A 274 -25.86 14.26 22.76
C THR A 274 -26.51 13.45 23.88
N GLN A 275 -27.80 13.17 23.74
CA GLN A 275 -28.57 12.47 24.78
C GLN A 275 -27.96 11.09 25.12
N PRO A 276 -27.84 10.75 26.41
CA PRO A 276 -27.34 9.45 26.82
C PRO A 276 -28.25 8.32 26.33
N PRO A 277 -27.68 7.15 26.00
CA PRO A 277 -28.46 5.98 25.65
C PRO A 277 -29.38 5.58 26.82
N ALA A 278 -30.57 5.06 26.50
CA ALA A 278 -31.53 4.61 27.51
C ALA A 278 -30.92 3.54 28.43
N LYS A 279 -31.23 3.60 29.72
CA LYS A 279 -30.69 2.66 30.72
C LYS A 279 -31.02 1.20 30.37
N ASP A 280 -32.25 0.91 29.97
CA ASP A 280 -32.68 -0.43 29.54
C ASP A 280 -31.85 -0.98 28.37
N HIS A 281 -31.44 -0.11 27.44
CA HIS A 281 -30.58 -0.49 26.33
C HIS A 281 -29.15 -0.78 26.81
N LEU A 282 -28.62 0.06 27.70
CA LEU A 282 -27.30 -0.15 28.31
C LEU A 282 -27.27 -1.43 29.15
N ASP A 283 -28.32 -1.73 29.90
CA ASP A 283 -28.42 -2.95 30.70
C ASP A 283 -28.53 -4.18 29.80
N LYS A 284 -29.22 -4.09 28.65
CA LYS A 284 -29.22 -5.19 27.67
C LYS A 284 -27.84 -5.42 27.03
N CYS A 285 -27.10 -4.35 26.76
CA CYS A 285 -25.79 -4.41 26.08
C CYS A 285 -24.63 -4.74 27.03
N PHE A 286 -24.66 -4.23 28.25
CA PHE A 286 -23.57 -4.31 29.24
C PHE A 286 -23.96 -5.10 30.50
N GLY A 287 -25.25 -5.31 30.77
CA GLY A 287 -25.75 -6.05 31.91
C GLY A 287 -25.77 -7.55 31.63
N ASN A 288 -24.62 -8.20 31.84
CA ASN A 288 -24.46 -9.29 32.82
C ASN A 288 -23.00 -9.78 32.78
N ARG A 289 -22.16 -9.13 33.59
CA ARG A 289 -20.89 -9.66 34.13
C ARG A 289 -20.73 -9.08 35.53
N GLY A 290 -21.34 -9.76 36.51
CA GLY A 290 -21.27 -9.43 37.94
C GLY A 290 -22.64 -9.22 38.55
#